data_AF-A0A511TH76-F1
#
_entry.id   AF-A0A511TH76-F1
#
_cell.length_a   1.000
_cell.length_b   1.000
_cell.length_c   1.000
_cell.angle_alpha   90.00
_cell.angle_beta   90.00
_cell.angle_gamma   90.00
#
_symmetry.space_group_name_H-M   'P 1'
#
loop_
_entity.id
_entity.type
_entity.pdbx_description
1 polymer ?
#
loop_
_entity_poly.entity_id
_entity_poly.type
_entity_poly.pdbx_seq_one_letter_code
_entity_poly.pdbx_strand_id
1 'polypeptide(L)'
;MRRMASATWREDLKALLDEMDAWAQARGWRLIREAPLTREEVDALPRMLSGYEYELPTPYREEAFVIPDSYREFLMLHREVRLEYQPDTEEWETYRPFHVWAPTLDSLTAAWTPAGTTVDDREITTTDLISFADAYMGVEASRWCFYTRTAPKDGELPVYFEDNDYEALAGHYVDDGTWLDENDPMMFGFESFEHWFRALCKVLRREDVDPEDLRQVGNSIQE
;
A
#
# COMPACT_ATOMS: atom_id res chain seq x y z
N MET A 1 -1.41 -25.53 -4.87
CA MET A 1 -0.22 -25.77 -4.02
C MET A 1 -0.25 -24.68 -2.95
N ARG A 2 -0.47 -25.01 -1.67
CA ARG A 2 -0.64 -24.04 -0.58
C ARG A 2 0.69 -23.35 -0.27
N ARG A 3 0.80 -22.03 -0.43
CA ARG A 3 1.79 -21.23 0.30
C ARG A 3 1.12 -20.80 1.60
N MET A 4 1.54 -21.40 2.71
CA MET A 4 1.25 -20.84 4.04
C MET A 4 1.98 -19.50 4.16
N ALA A 5 1.40 -18.52 4.86
CA ALA A 5 2.15 -17.42 5.44
C ALA A 5 3.39 -18.02 6.12
N SER A 6 4.58 -17.60 5.71
CA SER A 6 5.77 -18.37 6.04
C SER A 6 6.03 -18.21 7.54
N ALA A 7 6.29 -19.32 8.25
CA ALA A 7 6.79 -19.28 9.62
C ALA A 7 8.14 -18.53 9.74
N THR A 8 8.71 -18.14 8.58
CA THR A 8 9.95 -17.38 8.43
C THR A 8 9.71 -15.92 8.06
N TRP A 9 8.46 -15.46 7.84
CA TRP A 9 8.22 -14.14 7.25
C TRP A 9 8.82 -13.03 8.11
N ARG A 10 8.68 -13.10 9.43
CA ARG A 10 9.28 -12.13 10.34
C ARG A 10 10.80 -12.03 10.18
N GLU A 11 11.49 -13.15 9.99
CA GLU A 11 12.95 -13.17 9.79
C GLU A 11 13.33 -12.76 8.37
N ASP A 12 12.55 -13.19 7.36
CA ASP A 12 12.72 -12.78 5.97
C ASP A 12 12.52 -11.27 5.82
N LEU A 13 11.55 -10.69 6.55
CA LEU A 13 11.27 -9.26 6.57
C LEU A 13 12.45 -8.48 7.16
N LYS A 14 13.02 -8.93 8.28
CA LYS A 14 14.23 -8.31 8.85
C LYS A 14 15.39 -8.36 7.85
N ALA A 15 15.66 -9.53 7.27
CA ALA A 15 16.72 -9.69 6.27
C ALA A 15 16.50 -8.79 5.05
N LEU A 16 15.26 -8.71 4.56
CA LEU A 16 14.89 -7.86 3.43
C LEU A 16 15.11 -6.38 3.75
N LEU A 17 14.72 -5.93 4.94
CA LEU A 17 14.95 -4.56 5.40
C LEU A 17 16.45 -4.26 5.56
N ASP A 18 17.25 -5.21 6.05
CA ASP A 18 18.70 -5.05 6.19
C ASP A 18 19.40 -4.96 4.82
N GLU A 19 18.96 -5.75 3.84
CA GLU A 19 19.40 -5.62 2.46
C GLU A 19 18.98 -4.28 1.83
N MET A 20 17.76 -3.79 2.12
CA MET A 20 17.30 -2.47 1.66
C MET A 20 18.11 -1.33 2.29
N ASP A 21 18.47 -1.43 3.57
CA ASP A 21 19.32 -0.44 4.25
C ASP A 21 20.72 -0.41 3.61
N ALA A 22 21.33 -1.58 3.37
CA ALA A 22 22.62 -1.66 2.68
C ALA A 22 22.56 -1.07 1.26
N TRP A 23 21.49 -1.35 0.50
CA TRP A 23 21.26 -0.78 -0.81
C TRP A 23 21.09 0.75 -0.77
N ALA A 24 20.34 1.26 0.20
CA ALA A 24 20.11 2.70 0.38
C ALA A 24 21.43 3.42 0.71
N GLN A 25 22.19 2.90 1.68
CA GLN A 25 23.47 3.47 2.09
C GLN A 25 24.48 3.54 0.93
N ALA A 26 24.52 2.52 0.06
CA ALA A 26 25.38 2.50 -1.12
C ALA A 26 25.06 3.63 -2.12
N ARG A 27 23.84 4.20 -2.06
CA ARG A 27 23.37 5.33 -2.87
C ARG A 27 23.44 6.68 -2.14
N GLY A 28 23.91 6.69 -0.89
CA GLY A 28 23.83 7.88 -0.03
C GLY A 28 22.41 8.16 0.48
N TRP A 29 21.49 7.21 0.35
CA TRP A 29 20.14 7.27 0.90
C TRP A 29 20.13 6.66 2.31
N ARG A 30 19.02 6.77 3.03
CA ARG A 30 18.85 6.10 4.33
C ARG A 30 17.50 5.41 4.45
N LEU A 31 17.48 4.29 5.15
CA LEU A 31 16.26 3.60 5.53
C LEU A 31 15.91 3.98 6.97
N ILE A 32 14.76 4.64 7.15
CA ILE A 32 14.22 4.93 8.47
C ILE A 32 13.27 3.82 8.88
N ARG A 33 13.40 3.36 10.12
CA ARG A 33 12.58 2.33 10.74
C ARG A 33 12.11 2.83 12.09
N GLU A 34 10.83 3.18 12.19
CA GLU A 34 10.24 3.64 13.44
C GLU A 34 10.02 2.47 14.42
N ALA A 35 9.87 2.81 15.70
CA ALA A 35 9.68 1.81 16.76
C ALA A 35 8.41 0.95 16.51
N PRO A 36 8.41 -0.35 16.89
CA PRO A 36 7.25 -1.23 16.70
C PRO A 36 6.03 -0.77 17.49
N LEU A 37 4.86 -1.20 17.03
CA LEU A 37 3.65 -1.21 17.85
C LEU A 37 3.64 -2.43 18.78
N THR A 38 3.02 -2.26 19.94
CA THR A 38 2.65 -3.37 20.82
C THR A 38 1.56 -4.23 20.19
N ARG A 39 1.41 -5.46 20.67
CA ARG A 39 0.32 -6.35 20.20
C ARG A 39 -1.05 -5.71 20.45
N GLU A 40 -1.21 -5.08 21.61
CA GLU A 40 -2.44 -4.41 22.02
C GLU A 40 -2.79 -3.24 21.10
N GLU A 41 -1.79 -2.45 20.69
CA GLU A 41 -1.97 -1.36 19.71
C GLU A 41 -2.35 -1.90 18.34
N VAL A 42 -1.67 -2.95 17.86
CA VAL A 42 -2.02 -3.60 16.59
C VAL A 42 -3.47 -4.11 16.65
N ASP A 43 -3.84 -4.91 17.65
CA ASP A 43 -5.20 -5.45 17.81
C ASP A 43 -6.28 -4.36 18.02
N ALA A 44 -5.90 -3.12 18.30
CA ALA A 44 -6.81 -1.98 18.44
C ALA A 44 -7.02 -1.19 17.14
N LEU A 45 -6.19 -1.37 16.10
CA LEU A 45 -6.27 -0.59 14.86
C LEU A 45 -7.67 -0.58 14.22
N PRO A 46 -8.38 -1.71 14.04
CA PRO A 46 -9.70 -1.71 13.40
C PRO A 46 -10.72 -0.87 14.18
N ARG A 47 -10.65 -0.88 15.54
CA ARG A 47 -11.47 -0.05 16.42
C ARG A 47 -11.13 1.42 16.28
N MET A 48 -9.85 1.77 16.22
CA MET A 48 -9.42 3.16 16.06
C MET A 48 -10.00 3.75 14.77
N LEU A 49 -9.98 2.97 13.68
CA LEU A 49 -10.58 3.34 12.40
C LEU A 49 -12.11 3.52 12.51
N SER A 50 -12.81 2.70 13.29
CA SER A 50 -14.27 2.84 13.49
C SER A 50 -14.71 4.14 14.19
N GLY A 51 -13.78 4.87 14.80
CA GLY A 51 -14.03 6.12 15.50
C GLY A 51 -14.12 7.36 14.60
N TYR A 52 -14.11 7.20 13.27
CA TYR A 52 -14.18 8.32 12.33
C TYR A 52 -15.46 9.14 12.54
N GLU A 53 -15.31 10.45 12.79
CA GLU A 53 -16.42 11.30 13.27
C GLU A 53 -17.27 11.93 12.15
N TYR A 54 -16.82 11.85 10.91
CA TYR A 54 -17.52 12.43 9.76
C TYR A 54 -18.36 11.37 9.00
N GLU A 55 -19.41 11.83 8.34
CA GLU A 55 -20.28 10.97 7.53
C GLU A 55 -19.51 10.43 6.31
N LEU A 56 -19.34 9.11 6.26
CA LEU A 56 -18.75 8.41 5.12
C LEU A 56 -19.85 8.03 4.12
N PRO A 57 -19.62 8.12 2.79
CA PRO A 57 -20.59 7.71 1.78
C PRO A 57 -21.08 6.26 1.95
N THR A 58 -20.21 5.39 2.44
CA THR A 58 -20.55 4.05 2.93
C THR A 58 -19.92 3.89 4.31
N PRO A 59 -20.65 3.44 5.35
CA PRO A 59 -20.07 3.29 6.67
C PRO A 59 -18.98 2.21 6.69
N TYR A 60 -17.80 2.55 7.20
CA TYR A 60 -16.79 1.55 7.56
C TYR A 60 -17.33 0.60 8.63
N ARG A 61 -16.94 -0.67 8.55
CA ARG A 61 -17.27 -1.71 9.54
C ARG A 61 -15.97 -2.23 10.14
N GLU A 62 -15.86 -2.18 11.46
CA GLU A 62 -14.66 -2.64 12.18
C GLU A 62 -14.25 -4.07 11.75
N GLU A 63 -15.23 -4.97 11.61
CA GLU A 63 -14.99 -6.37 11.28
C GLU A 63 -14.55 -6.59 9.83
N ALA A 64 -14.68 -5.58 8.96
CA ALA A 64 -14.20 -5.66 7.59
C ALA A 64 -12.67 -5.60 7.53
N PHE A 65 -12.02 -4.88 8.45
CA PHE A 65 -10.57 -4.82 8.49
C PHE A 65 -9.98 -5.80 9.50
N VAL A 66 -9.78 -7.03 9.04
CA VAL A 66 -8.89 -7.97 9.72
C VAL A 66 -7.45 -7.63 9.31
N ILE A 67 -6.61 -7.30 10.28
CA ILE A 67 -5.20 -6.97 10.02
C ILE A 67 -4.50 -8.19 9.43
N PRO A 68 -3.97 -8.12 8.21
CA PRO A 68 -3.30 -9.26 7.57
C PRO A 68 -2.11 -9.76 8.38
N ASP A 69 -1.90 -11.07 8.42
CA ASP A 69 -0.87 -11.70 9.28
C ASP A 69 0.54 -11.18 8.96
N SER A 70 0.89 -11.06 7.67
CA SER A 70 2.19 -10.55 7.25
C SER A 70 2.39 -9.06 7.58
N TYR A 71 1.33 -8.27 7.54
CA TYR A 71 1.35 -6.86 7.92
C TYR A 71 1.38 -6.67 9.45
N ARG A 72 0.69 -7.55 10.19
CA ARG A 72 0.77 -7.63 11.66
C ARG A 72 2.22 -7.89 12.11
N GLU A 73 2.94 -8.80 11.46
CA GLU A 73 4.37 -9.01 11.74
C GLU A 73 5.23 -7.78 11.44
N PHE A 74 4.93 -7.05 10.35
CA PHE A 74 5.56 -5.77 10.05
C PHE A 74 5.34 -4.76 11.17
N LEU A 75 4.10 -4.53 11.61
CA LEU A 75 3.76 -3.56 12.65
C LEU A 75 4.39 -3.90 14.01
N MET A 76 4.56 -5.19 14.31
CA MET A 76 5.25 -5.68 15.51
C MET A 76 6.79 -5.62 15.42
N LEU A 77 7.34 -5.18 14.28
CA LEU A 77 8.76 -4.85 14.11
C LEU A 77 8.96 -3.34 13.96
N HIS A 78 8.11 -2.69 13.18
CA HIS A 78 8.19 -1.27 12.83
C HIS A 78 6.78 -0.72 12.62
N ARG A 79 6.43 0.39 13.28
CA ARG A 79 5.17 1.09 12.98
C ARG A 79 5.21 1.80 11.62
N GLU A 80 6.41 2.10 11.13
CA GLU A 80 6.65 2.79 9.87
C GLU A 80 8.05 2.46 9.37
N VAL A 81 8.17 2.28 8.06
CA VAL A 81 9.44 2.13 7.36
C VAL A 81 9.39 3.00 6.11
N ARG A 82 10.40 3.85 5.94
CA ARG A 82 10.52 4.71 4.76
C ARG A 82 11.95 4.85 4.26
N LEU A 83 12.11 5.00 2.95
CA LEU A 83 13.36 5.45 2.37
C LEU A 83 13.38 6.98 2.35
N GLU A 84 14.54 7.55 2.64
CA GLU A 84 14.78 8.98 2.50
C GLU A 84 16.03 9.23 1.65
N TYR A 85 15.96 10.28 0.84
CA TYR A 85 17.01 10.73 -0.07
C TYR A 85 17.17 12.25 0.03
N GLN A 86 18.28 12.80 -0.49
CA GLN A 86 18.52 14.24 -0.50
C GLN A 86 18.58 14.73 -1.97
N PRO A 87 17.48 15.24 -2.53
CA PRO A 87 17.47 15.74 -3.91
C PRO A 87 18.08 17.14 -3.99
N ASP A 88 19.39 17.26 -4.17
CA ASP A 88 20.13 18.53 -4.33
C ASP A 88 19.88 19.62 -3.25
N THR A 89 19.08 19.32 -2.22
CA THR A 89 18.70 20.14 -1.08
C THR A 89 19.44 19.64 0.17
N GLU A 90 19.53 20.49 1.20
CA GLU A 90 20.14 20.09 2.47
C GLU A 90 19.20 19.22 3.33
N GLU A 91 17.95 19.02 2.90
CA GLU A 91 16.91 18.32 3.65
C GLU A 91 16.72 16.88 3.13
N TRP A 92 16.36 15.97 4.03
CA TRP A 92 16.00 14.61 3.67
C TRP A 92 14.53 14.57 3.29
N GLU A 93 14.24 14.02 2.12
CA GLU A 93 12.89 13.84 1.60
C GLU A 93 12.51 12.36 1.60
N THR A 94 11.25 12.07 1.94
CA THR A 94 10.71 10.70 1.86
C THR A 94 10.56 10.29 0.41
N TYR A 95 11.20 9.19 0.03
CA TYR A 95 10.94 8.51 -1.22
C TYR A 95 9.60 7.76 -1.13
N ARG A 96 8.53 8.46 -1.51
CA ARG A 96 7.14 8.03 -1.32
C ARG A 96 6.81 6.61 -1.84
N PRO A 97 7.35 6.09 -2.96
CA PRO A 97 7.07 4.71 -3.36
C PRO A 97 7.53 3.65 -2.36
N PHE A 98 8.42 4.00 -1.43
CA PHE A 98 8.83 3.17 -0.30
C PHE A 98 8.54 3.90 1.01
N HIS A 99 7.27 4.08 1.32
CA HIS A 99 6.82 4.60 2.60
C HIS A 99 5.63 3.78 3.09
N VAL A 100 5.88 2.91 4.07
CA VAL A 100 4.91 2.00 4.67
C VAL A 100 4.67 2.43 6.10
N TRP A 101 3.41 2.55 6.52
CA TRP A 101 3.05 3.16 7.79
C TRP A 101 1.82 2.48 8.40
N ALA A 102 1.71 2.53 9.73
CA ALA A 102 0.58 1.99 10.48
C ALA A 102 -0.70 2.81 10.21
N PRO A 103 -1.85 2.19 9.91
CA PRO A 103 -3.02 2.93 9.46
C PRO A 103 -3.50 3.90 10.53
N THR A 104 -3.91 5.09 10.12
CA THR A 104 -4.48 6.14 10.98
C THR A 104 -5.92 6.40 10.56
N LEU A 105 -6.65 7.28 11.27
CA LEU A 105 -7.98 7.69 10.84
C LEU A 105 -8.00 8.21 9.40
N ASP A 106 -6.93 8.88 8.98
CA ASP A 106 -6.80 9.39 7.61
C ASP A 106 -6.71 8.27 6.58
N SER A 107 -6.27 7.04 6.94
CA SER A 107 -6.26 5.89 6.03
C SER A 107 -7.63 5.54 5.44
N LEU A 108 -8.71 5.84 6.15
CA LEU A 108 -10.08 5.54 5.72
C LEU A 108 -10.58 6.47 4.62
N THR A 109 -10.08 7.70 4.60
CA THR A 109 -10.50 8.75 3.66
C THR A 109 -9.41 9.16 2.70
N ALA A 110 -8.20 8.65 2.92
CA ALA A 110 -7.08 8.76 2.04
C ALA A 110 -7.44 8.17 0.67
N ALA A 111 -7.94 6.93 0.65
CA ALA A 111 -8.36 6.29 -0.58
C ALA A 111 -9.60 6.98 -1.18
N TRP A 112 -9.59 7.23 -2.48
CA TRP A 112 -10.75 7.66 -3.22
C TRP A 112 -11.14 6.59 -4.25
N THR A 113 -12.41 6.24 -4.27
CA THR A 113 -12.96 5.29 -5.24
C THR A 113 -14.17 5.92 -5.92
N PRO A 114 -14.12 6.19 -7.23
CA PRO A 114 -15.27 6.73 -7.95
C PRO A 114 -16.48 5.80 -7.86
N ALA A 115 -17.68 6.39 -7.86
CA ALA A 115 -18.92 5.62 -7.95
C ALA A 115 -18.94 4.76 -9.22
N GLY A 116 -19.43 3.52 -9.13
CA GLY A 116 -19.42 2.56 -10.24
C GLY A 116 -18.13 1.74 -10.39
N THR A 117 -17.09 1.98 -9.57
CA THR A 117 -15.88 1.13 -9.56
C THR A 117 -16.22 -0.27 -9.06
N THR A 118 -15.82 -1.32 -9.78
CA THR A 118 -16.17 -2.71 -9.43
C THR A 118 -14.96 -3.63 -9.29
N VAL A 119 -15.04 -4.58 -8.35
CA VAL A 119 -14.13 -5.72 -8.21
C VAL A 119 -14.98 -7.00 -8.25
N ASP A 120 -14.65 -7.93 -9.15
CA ASP A 120 -15.43 -9.16 -9.38
C ASP A 120 -16.95 -8.91 -9.51
N ASP A 121 -17.33 -7.95 -10.36
CA ASP A 121 -18.71 -7.50 -10.62
C ASP A 121 -19.44 -6.89 -9.39
N ARG A 122 -18.70 -6.46 -8.37
CA ARG A 122 -19.26 -5.80 -7.17
C ARG A 122 -18.74 -4.39 -7.03
N GLU A 123 -19.64 -3.43 -6.90
CA GLU A 123 -19.28 -2.04 -6.63
C GLU A 123 -18.55 -1.92 -5.29
N ILE A 124 -17.40 -1.25 -5.30
CA ILE A 124 -16.57 -0.96 -4.13
C ILE A 124 -16.55 0.54 -3.86
N THR A 125 -16.33 0.91 -2.61
CA THR A 125 -16.23 2.32 -2.18
C THR A 125 -14.92 2.58 -1.47
N THR A 126 -14.56 3.86 -1.29
CA THR A 126 -13.40 4.29 -0.50
C THR A 126 -13.22 3.53 0.82
N THR A 127 -14.31 3.28 1.55
CA THR A 127 -14.26 2.60 2.85
C THR A 127 -13.98 1.10 2.77
N ASP A 128 -14.00 0.52 1.57
CA ASP A 128 -13.56 -0.85 1.31
C ASP A 128 -12.03 -0.94 1.16
N LEU A 129 -11.32 0.20 1.15
CA LEU A 129 -9.88 0.32 0.99
C LEU A 129 -9.25 0.99 2.22
N ILE A 130 -8.25 0.35 2.82
CA ILE A 130 -7.49 0.91 3.95
C ILE A 130 -6.05 1.16 3.52
N SER A 131 -5.68 2.43 3.36
CA SER A 131 -4.32 2.80 2.96
C SER A 131 -3.29 2.46 4.03
N PHE A 132 -2.17 1.88 3.60
CA PHE A 132 -1.06 1.47 4.48
C PHE A 132 0.33 1.85 3.93
N ALA A 133 0.41 2.29 2.67
CA ALA A 133 1.64 2.80 2.09
C ALA A 133 1.33 3.86 1.03
N ASP A 134 2.25 4.82 0.88
CA ASP A 134 2.24 5.70 -0.28
C ASP A 134 2.68 4.88 -1.51
N ALA A 135 2.18 5.26 -2.69
CA ALA A 135 2.66 4.69 -3.93
C ALA A 135 3.40 5.74 -4.76
N TYR A 136 2.81 6.93 -4.93
CA TYR A 136 3.41 8.07 -5.64
C TYR A 136 4.11 7.67 -6.94
N MET A 137 3.39 6.91 -7.79
CA MET A 137 3.92 6.34 -9.04
C MET A 137 3.74 7.30 -10.22
N GLY A 138 4.03 8.58 -9.98
CA GLY A 138 3.75 9.68 -10.92
C GLY A 138 2.42 10.40 -10.69
N VAL A 139 1.59 9.92 -9.76
CA VAL A 139 0.34 10.58 -9.32
C VAL A 139 0.41 10.91 -7.83
N GLU A 140 0.19 12.18 -7.49
CA GLU A 140 0.54 12.75 -6.18
C GLU A 140 -0.21 12.12 -5.00
N ALA A 141 -1.44 11.65 -5.21
CA ALA A 141 -2.29 11.09 -4.16
C ALA A 141 -2.47 9.56 -4.26
N SER A 142 -1.64 8.85 -5.03
CA SER A 142 -1.75 7.38 -5.19
C SER A 142 -1.22 6.60 -3.98
N ARG A 143 -1.92 5.52 -3.61
CA ARG A 143 -1.64 4.71 -2.40
C ARG A 143 -1.79 3.22 -2.63
N TRP A 144 -1.19 2.44 -1.72
CA TRP A 144 -1.48 1.01 -1.59
C TRP A 144 -2.44 0.78 -0.42
N CYS A 145 -3.46 -0.04 -0.68
CA CYS A 145 -4.59 -0.23 0.20
C CYS A 145 -4.92 -1.70 0.41
N PHE A 146 -5.33 -2.09 1.62
CA PHE A 146 -5.96 -3.39 1.84
C PHE A 146 -7.42 -3.35 1.41
N TYR A 147 -7.87 -4.35 0.66
CA TYR A 147 -9.28 -4.52 0.32
C TYR A 147 -10.01 -5.35 1.37
N THR A 148 -10.96 -4.72 2.06
CA THR A 148 -11.57 -5.24 3.29
C THR A 148 -12.92 -5.94 3.07
N ARG A 149 -13.48 -5.83 1.87
CA ARG A 149 -14.81 -6.40 1.56
C ARG A 149 -14.77 -7.89 1.21
N THR A 150 -13.58 -8.45 1.02
CA THR A 150 -13.37 -9.90 0.89
C THR A 150 -12.92 -10.49 2.21
N ALA A 151 -13.31 -11.75 2.47
CA ALA A 151 -12.80 -12.46 3.62
C ALA A 151 -11.30 -12.74 3.43
N PRO A 152 -10.47 -12.63 4.49
CA PRO A 152 -9.07 -12.97 4.40
C PRO A 152 -8.86 -14.40 3.88
N LYS A 153 -7.92 -14.56 2.94
CA LYS A 153 -7.50 -15.87 2.42
C LYS A 153 -6.17 -16.21 3.07
N ASP A 154 -6.12 -17.33 3.78
CA ASP A 154 -4.91 -17.78 4.51
C ASP A 154 -4.32 -16.71 5.46
N GLY A 155 -5.18 -15.88 6.08
CA GLY A 155 -4.78 -14.80 7.01
C GLY A 155 -4.42 -13.47 6.34
N GLU A 156 -4.53 -13.38 5.01
CA GLU A 156 -4.14 -12.20 4.23
C GLU A 156 -5.33 -11.52 3.56
N LEU A 157 -5.24 -10.19 3.43
CA LEU A 157 -6.12 -9.40 2.56
C LEU A 157 -5.37 -9.04 1.28
N PRO A 158 -6.08 -8.98 0.14
CA PRO A 158 -5.48 -8.48 -1.09
C PRO A 158 -5.14 -6.99 -0.97
N VAL A 159 -4.04 -6.60 -1.59
CA VAL A 159 -3.51 -5.24 -1.62
C VAL A 159 -3.81 -4.62 -2.98
N TYR A 160 -4.61 -3.57 -3.05
CA TYR A 160 -4.89 -2.84 -4.29
C TYR A 160 -4.14 -1.52 -4.36
N PHE A 161 -3.84 -1.11 -5.59
CA PHE A 161 -3.37 0.23 -5.92
C PHE A 161 -4.59 1.15 -6.04
N GLU A 162 -4.57 2.26 -5.32
CA GLU A 162 -5.50 3.36 -5.48
C GLU A 162 -4.78 4.46 -6.27
N ASP A 163 -5.33 4.79 -7.44
CA ASP A 163 -4.88 5.92 -8.24
C ASP A 163 -5.85 7.09 -8.07
N ASN A 164 -5.34 8.22 -7.60
CA ASN A 164 -6.13 9.41 -7.30
C ASN A 164 -5.51 10.61 -8.00
N ASP A 165 -5.69 10.64 -9.32
CA ASP A 165 -5.45 11.84 -10.09
C ASP A 165 -6.74 12.67 -10.09
N TYR A 166 -6.72 13.78 -9.34
CA TYR A 166 -7.82 14.74 -9.24
C TYR A 166 -8.07 15.49 -10.57
N GLU A 167 -7.10 15.55 -11.48
CA GLU A 167 -7.20 16.26 -12.77
C GLU A 167 -7.52 15.31 -13.93
N ALA A 168 -6.99 14.10 -13.89
CA ALA A 168 -7.40 13.00 -14.74
C ALA A 168 -8.16 11.99 -13.89
N LEU A 169 -9.47 12.18 -13.75
CA LEU A 169 -10.36 11.06 -13.50
C LEU A 169 -9.83 9.86 -14.30
N ALA A 170 -9.62 8.72 -13.66
CA ALA A 170 -9.68 7.42 -14.32
C ALA A 170 -11.12 7.28 -14.85
N GLY A 171 -11.42 8.11 -15.84
CA GLY A 171 -12.74 8.66 -16.06
C GLY A 171 -13.49 7.70 -16.92
N HIS A 172 -14.74 7.49 -16.53
CA HIS A 172 -15.69 6.93 -17.45
C HIS A 172 -16.20 8.03 -18.38
N TYR A 173 -16.39 7.72 -19.65
CA TYR A 173 -17.27 8.48 -20.53
C TYR A 173 -18.64 8.62 -19.85
N VAL A 174 -19.09 9.87 -19.65
CA VAL A 174 -20.31 10.20 -18.88
C VAL A 174 -21.59 9.67 -19.55
N ASP A 175 -21.52 9.40 -20.84
CA ASP A 175 -22.61 8.97 -21.71
C ASP A 175 -22.80 7.46 -21.80
N ASP A 176 -21.73 6.67 -21.70
CA ASP A 176 -21.81 5.20 -21.84
C ASP A 176 -21.09 4.39 -20.75
N GLY A 177 -20.37 5.04 -19.83
CA GLY A 177 -19.66 4.39 -18.74
C GLY A 177 -18.35 3.69 -19.15
N THR A 178 -17.88 3.85 -20.40
CA THR A 178 -16.62 3.23 -20.86
C THR A 178 -15.39 3.97 -20.33
N TRP A 179 -14.30 3.27 -20.06
CA TRP A 179 -13.08 3.86 -19.51
C TRP A 179 -12.35 4.77 -20.52
N LEU A 180 -11.74 5.85 -20.03
CA LEU A 180 -10.95 6.80 -20.83
C LEU A 180 -9.70 6.18 -21.45
N ASP A 181 -9.11 5.14 -20.84
CA ASP A 181 -8.09 4.29 -21.46
C ASP A 181 -8.49 2.82 -21.34
N GLU A 182 -8.78 2.21 -22.49
CA GLU A 182 -9.11 0.78 -22.61
C GLU A 182 -7.90 -0.15 -22.41
N ASN A 183 -6.68 0.42 -22.39
CA ASN A 183 -5.43 -0.31 -22.13
C ASN A 183 -4.99 -0.25 -20.67
N ASP A 184 -5.73 0.43 -19.81
CA ASP A 184 -5.45 0.52 -18.39
C ASP A 184 -6.41 -0.42 -17.64
N PRO A 185 -6.10 -1.72 -17.53
CA PRO A 185 -6.96 -2.64 -16.83
C PRO A 185 -7.01 -2.25 -15.34
N MET A 186 -8.21 -2.12 -14.78
CA MET A 186 -8.35 -2.44 -13.36
C MET A 186 -7.91 -3.89 -13.17
N MET A 187 -6.70 -4.08 -12.65
CA MET A 187 -6.12 -5.26 -11.98
C MET A 187 -4.59 -5.04 -12.01
N PHE A 188 -3.84 -5.10 -10.90
CA PHE A 188 -3.80 -6.23 -9.99
C PHE A 188 -3.51 -5.81 -8.56
N GLY A 189 -4.21 -6.48 -7.65
CA GLY A 189 -3.77 -6.53 -6.28
C GLY A 189 -2.82 -7.67 -6.00
N PHE A 190 -1.86 -7.44 -5.12
CA PHE A 190 -1.09 -8.52 -4.57
C PHE A 190 -1.99 -9.36 -3.67
N GLU A 191 -1.80 -10.67 -3.66
CA GLU A 191 -2.57 -11.57 -2.80
C GLU A 191 -2.36 -11.29 -1.29
N SER A 192 -1.27 -10.58 -0.93
CA SER A 192 -0.91 -10.26 0.45
C SER A 192 0.07 -9.09 0.53
N PHE A 193 0.24 -8.53 1.74
CA PHE A 193 1.27 -7.54 2.04
C PHE A 193 2.68 -8.11 1.81
N GLU A 194 2.95 -9.35 2.25
CA GLU A 194 4.24 -10.01 1.99
C GLU A 194 4.57 -10.05 0.50
N HIS A 195 3.61 -10.41 -0.35
CA HIS A 195 3.85 -10.51 -1.79
C HIS A 195 4.17 -9.13 -2.39
N TRP A 196 3.38 -8.12 -2.04
CA TRP A 196 3.63 -6.73 -2.44
C TRP A 196 5.01 -6.23 -1.99
N PHE A 197 5.33 -6.36 -0.71
CA PHE A 197 6.56 -5.80 -0.14
C PHE A 197 7.80 -6.45 -0.73
N ARG A 198 7.77 -7.77 -0.99
CA ARG A 198 8.86 -8.47 -1.69
C ARG A 198 9.03 -7.99 -3.12
N ALA A 199 7.94 -7.73 -3.84
CA ALA A 199 7.99 -7.22 -5.21
C ALA A 199 8.62 -5.81 -5.24
N LEU A 200 8.15 -4.91 -4.37
CA LEU A 200 8.69 -3.56 -4.22
C LEU A 200 10.20 -3.56 -3.92
N CYS A 201 10.63 -4.28 -2.88
CA CYS A 201 12.05 -4.39 -2.52
C CYS A 201 12.89 -5.01 -3.64
N LYS A 202 12.35 -5.97 -4.38
CA LYS A 202 13.04 -6.58 -5.52
C LYS A 202 13.23 -5.55 -6.64
N VAL A 203 12.18 -4.80 -6.98
CA VAL A 203 12.19 -3.81 -8.06
C VAL A 203 13.15 -2.68 -7.77
N LEU A 204 13.09 -2.06 -6.59
CA LEU A 204 13.97 -0.93 -6.26
C LEU A 204 15.46 -1.30 -6.28
N ARG A 205 15.78 -2.58 -6.06
CA ARG A 205 17.16 -3.07 -6.06
C ARG A 205 17.64 -3.57 -7.42
N ARG A 206 16.81 -3.53 -8.45
CA ARG A 206 17.21 -3.86 -9.83
C ARG A 206 18.21 -2.83 -10.33
N GLU A 207 19.21 -3.28 -11.09
CA GLU A 207 20.20 -2.39 -11.71
C GLU A 207 19.64 -1.68 -12.96
N ASP A 208 18.60 -2.24 -13.58
CA ASP A 208 17.95 -1.72 -14.79
C ASP A 208 16.76 -0.78 -14.51
N VAL A 209 16.46 -0.53 -13.23
CA VAL A 209 15.41 0.39 -12.79
C VAL A 209 16.04 1.62 -12.16
N ASP A 210 15.70 2.80 -12.68
CA ASP A 210 16.04 4.06 -12.04
C ASP A 210 14.99 4.34 -10.95
N PRO A 211 15.35 4.35 -9.65
CA PRO A 211 14.40 4.66 -8.60
C PRO A 211 13.82 6.07 -8.72
N GLU A 212 14.48 7.00 -9.41
CA GLU A 212 13.94 8.35 -9.65
C GLU A 212 12.90 8.39 -10.77
N ASP A 213 12.86 7.38 -11.66
CA ASP A 213 11.78 7.20 -12.64
C ASP A 213 10.60 6.45 -11.98
N LEU A 214 9.75 7.22 -11.29
CA LEU A 214 8.62 6.70 -10.52
C LEU A 214 7.61 5.91 -11.38
N ARG A 215 7.48 6.25 -12.66
CA ARG A 215 6.63 5.51 -13.60
C ARG A 215 7.26 4.17 -13.96
N GLN A 216 8.57 4.14 -14.21
CA GLN A 216 9.29 2.88 -14.44
C GLN A 216 9.20 1.94 -13.22
N VAL A 217 9.34 2.50 -12.01
CA VAL A 217 9.18 1.75 -10.75
C VAL A 217 7.78 1.17 -10.65
N GLY A 218 6.74 1.98 -10.88
CA GLY A 218 5.35 1.52 -10.85
C GLY A 218 5.07 0.39 -11.82
N ASN A 219 5.46 0.55 -13.09
CA ASN A 219 5.31 -0.49 -14.11
C ASN A 219 6.06 -1.78 -13.72
N SER A 220 7.29 -1.66 -13.20
CA SER A 220 8.14 -2.80 -12.85
C SER A 220 7.62 -3.61 -11.66
N ILE A 221 6.81 -3.00 -10.77
CA ILE A 221 6.16 -3.68 -9.64
C ILE A 221 4.98 -4.53 -10.11
N GLN A 222 4.40 -4.19 -11.27
CA GLN A 222 3.23 -4.85 -11.84
C GLN A 222 3.56 -6.03 -12.77
N GLU A 223 4.84 -6.20 -13.18
CA GLU A 223 5.36 -7.30 -14.03
C GLU A 223 5.68 -8.60 -13.25
#